data_AF-A0A424XVR0-F1
#
_entry.id   AF-A0A424XVR0-F1
#
_cell.length_a   1.000
_cell.length_b   1.000
_cell.length_c   1.000
_cell.angle_alpha   90.00
_cell.angle_beta   90.00
_cell.angle_gamma   90.00
#
_symmetry.space_group_name_H-M   'P 1'
#
loop_
_entity.id
_entity.type
_entity.pdbx_description
1 polymer ?
#
loop_
_entity_poly.entity_id
_entity_poly.type
_entity_poly.pdbx_seq_one_letter_code
_entity_poly.pdbx_strand_id
1 'polypeptide(L)'
;MEFIQNPMETVSVPVTMINNSVTGANRRNFNLRRKKLIFNNIRVKGAIFNGDWDLDKECFINKAAYGALNKRFVENSKWEDTQYFKHFQDDLKKNGQSRGGTTSFDQFKAKYLNKWDILYENIVQQGYKSQVELKSGSYDYEVEVVVSREGELLFVSGKHRLSIAKLLNIKNIPVVVNVWHEKYIRWVKQSLKLGKLTPAIAIIPIIRGELK
;
A
#
# COMPACT_ATOMS: atom_id res chain seq x y z
N MET A 1 14.04 -12.04 16.28
CA MET A 1 13.31 -11.40 15.16
C MET A 1 13.94 -10.04 14.96
N GLU A 2 14.57 -9.81 13.80
CA GLU A 2 15.33 -8.58 13.53
C GLU A 2 14.44 -7.51 12.89
N PHE A 3 14.76 -6.24 13.13
CA PHE A 3 14.06 -5.08 12.59
C PHE A 3 15.05 -4.04 12.11
N ILE A 4 14.67 -3.31 11.07
CA ILE A 4 15.35 -2.08 10.68
C ILE A 4 15.13 -1.00 11.76
N GLN A 5 16.10 -0.12 11.95
CA GLN A 5 15.97 0.99 12.91
C GLN A 5 15.02 2.06 12.36
N ASN A 6 14.29 2.76 13.23
CA ASN A 6 13.28 3.75 12.84
C ASN A 6 12.26 3.22 11.80
N PRO A 7 11.60 2.06 12.05
CA PRO A 7 10.81 1.35 11.04
C PRO A 7 9.57 2.10 10.53
N MET A 8 9.16 3.17 11.23
CA MET A 8 8.02 4.00 10.87
C MET A 8 8.41 5.19 9.98
N GLU A 9 9.71 5.41 9.75
CA GLU A 9 10.21 6.43 8.83
C GLU A 9 9.60 6.22 7.44
N THR A 10 8.90 7.23 6.95
CA THR A 10 8.37 7.24 5.58
C THR A 10 9.49 7.56 4.61
N VAL A 11 9.57 6.84 3.50
CA VAL A 11 10.51 7.10 2.42
C VAL A 11 9.74 7.53 1.17
N SER A 12 10.24 8.54 0.47
CA SER A 12 9.66 8.99 -0.80
C SER A 12 10.18 8.12 -1.93
N VAL A 13 9.29 7.50 -2.70
CA VAL A 13 9.65 6.63 -3.83
C VAL A 13 8.87 7.00 -5.09
N PRO A 14 9.46 6.82 -6.29
CA PRO A 14 8.71 6.94 -7.53
C PRO A 14 7.50 6.01 -7.56
N VAL A 15 6.33 6.54 -7.91
CA VAL A 15 5.08 5.74 -8.01
C VAL A 15 5.21 4.60 -9.04
N THR A 16 6.07 4.79 -10.03
CA THR A 16 6.38 3.82 -11.08
C THR A 16 7.19 2.62 -10.59
N MET A 17 7.80 2.67 -9.40
CA MET A 17 8.52 1.52 -8.82
C MET A 17 7.59 0.49 -8.15
N ILE A 18 6.32 0.83 -7.91
CA ILE A 18 5.36 -0.05 -7.23
C ILE A 18 4.40 -0.65 -8.27
N ASN A 19 4.84 -1.70 -8.97
CA ASN A 19 4.07 -2.33 -10.05
C ASN A 19 3.39 -3.63 -9.64
N ASN A 20 3.99 -4.34 -8.71
CA ASN A 20 3.51 -5.63 -8.24
C ASN A 20 3.08 -5.54 -6.78
N SER A 21 2.34 -6.56 -6.38
CA SER A 21 1.93 -6.74 -5.00
C SER A 21 2.14 -8.18 -4.58
N VAL A 22 2.44 -8.38 -3.31
CA VAL A 22 2.47 -9.73 -2.75
C VAL A 22 1.07 -10.32 -2.81
N THR A 23 0.92 -11.58 -3.20
CA THR A 23 -0.39 -12.22 -3.33
C THR A 23 -1.11 -12.37 -1.99
N GLY A 24 -2.44 -12.56 -2.05
CA GLY A 24 -3.26 -12.80 -0.86
C GLY A 24 -2.85 -14.05 -0.07
N ALA A 25 -2.30 -15.07 -0.73
CA ALA A 25 -1.75 -16.25 -0.08
C ALA A 25 -0.48 -15.90 0.73
N ASN A 26 0.52 -15.30 0.09
CA ASN A 26 1.77 -14.94 0.76
C ASN A 26 1.58 -13.92 1.89
N ARG A 27 0.68 -12.94 1.71
CA ARG A 27 0.32 -12.00 2.78
C ARG A 27 -0.19 -12.70 4.05
N ARG A 28 -0.94 -13.79 3.89
CA ARG A 28 -1.48 -14.60 5.00
C ARG A 28 -0.41 -15.52 5.58
N ASN A 29 0.24 -16.31 4.72
CA ASN A 29 1.21 -17.33 5.14
C ASN A 29 2.39 -16.73 5.89
N PHE A 30 2.86 -15.56 5.48
CA PHE A 30 4.02 -14.89 6.07
C PHE A 30 3.67 -13.70 6.97
N ASN A 31 2.37 -13.48 7.24
CA ASN A 31 1.88 -12.39 8.10
C ASN A 31 2.46 -11.01 7.73
N LEU A 32 2.64 -10.73 6.44
CA LEU A 32 3.30 -9.51 5.94
C LEU A 32 2.52 -8.22 6.26
N ARG A 33 1.22 -8.38 6.53
CA ARG A 33 0.41 -7.36 7.19
C ARG A 33 0.38 -7.68 8.68
N ARG A 34 1.46 -7.37 9.40
CA ARG A 34 1.52 -7.53 10.85
C ARG A 34 0.48 -6.63 11.52
N LYS A 35 -0.75 -7.13 11.67
CA LYS A 35 -1.79 -6.53 12.49
C LYS A 35 -1.67 -6.96 13.96
N LYS A 36 -1.00 -8.08 14.23
CA LYS A 36 -0.95 -8.73 15.55
C LYS A 36 0.24 -8.34 16.42
N LEU A 37 1.29 -7.72 15.84
CA LEU A 37 2.40 -7.17 16.62
C LEU A 37 2.08 -5.72 16.95
N ILE A 38 1.31 -5.58 18.03
CA ILE A 38 1.03 -4.32 18.70
C ILE A 38 1.96 -4.29 19.92
N PHE A 39 2.92 -3.37 19.94
CA PHE A 39 3.72 -3.11 21.14
C PHE A 39 3.31 -1.72 21.67
N ASN A 40 2.82 -1.64 22.90
CA ASN A 40 2.25 -0.40 23.47
C ASN A 40 1.22 0.29 22.56
N ASN A 41 0.25 -0.45 21.99
CA ASN A 41 -0.74 0.07 21.03
C ASN A 41 -0.18 0.58 19.68
N ILE A 42 1.10 0.33 19.38
CA ILE A 42 1.74 0.72 18.10
C ILE A 42 1.96 -0.52 17.22
N ARG A 43 1.52 -0.44 15.97
CA ARG A 43 1.79 -1.47 14.96
C ARG A 43 3.27 -1.47 14.59
N VAL A 44 3.93 -2.62 14.74
CA VAL A 44 5.37 -2.73 14.44
C VAL A 44 5.60 -2.98 12.94
N LYS A 45 6.33 -2.07 12.28
CA LYS A 45 6.78 -2.15 10.87
C LYS A 45 8.27 -2.46 10.78
N GLY A 46 8.82 -2.53 9.58
CA GLY A 46 10.26 -2.69 9.32
C GLY A 46 10.88 -4.02 9.76
N ALA A 47 10.09 -5.08 9.83
CA ALA A 47 10.61 -6.41 10.16
C ALA A 47 11.54 -6.94 9.07
N ILE A 48 12.53 -7.75 9.44
CA ILE A 48 13.39 -8.45 8.49
C ILE A 48 12.96 -9.93 8.46
N PHE A 49 12.59 -10.41 7.28
CA PHE A 49 12.11 -11.78 7.07
C PHE A 49 12.85 -12.48 5.93
N ASN A 50 13.11 -13.75 6.13
CA ASN A 50 13.57 -14.67 5.08
C ASN A 50 12.39 -15.49 4.54
N GLY A 51 12.65 -16.34 3.56
CA GLY A 51 11.67 -17.23 2.92
C GLY A 51 11.14 -16.67 1.60
N ASP A 52 10.21 -17.39 1.00
CA ASP A 52 9.79 -17.16 -0.39
C ASP A 52 8.53 -16.31 -0.55
N TRP A 53 8.30 -15.42 0.43
CA TRP A 53 7.12 -14.57 0.47
C TRP A 53 7.04 -13.54 -0.66
N ASP A 54 8.17 -13.28 -1.33
CA ASP A 54 8.34 -12.33 -2.41
C ASP A 54 8.27 -12.94 -3.82
N LEU A 55 8.29 -14.27 -3.96
CA LEU A 55 8.35 -14.93 -5.26
C LEU A 55 7.01 -14.88 -6.03
N ASP A 56 5.91 -15.16 -5.34
CA ASP A 56 4.57 -15.08 -5.92
C ASP A 56 4.03 -13.66 -5.81
N LYS A 57 3.79 -13.04 -6.97
CA LYS A 57 3.40 -11.64 -7.10
C LYS A 57 2.33 -11.46 -8.17
N GLU A 58 1.46 -10.48 -7.94
CA GLU A 58 0.39 -10.10 -8.86
C GLU A 58 0.54 -8.63 -9.27
N CYS A 59 0.25 -8.32 -10.53
CA CYS A 59 0.31 -6.96 -11.05
C CYS A 59 -0.73 -6.07 -10.34
N PHE A 60 -0.31 -4.91 -9.85
CA PHE A 60 -1.14 -4.04 -9.03
C PHE A 60 -2.34 -3.48 -9.80
N ILE A 61 -2.15 -3.10 -11.07
CA ILE A 61 -3.22 -2.48 -11.89
C ILE A 61 -4.35 -3.47 -12.22
N ASN A 62 -4.08 -4.78 -12.14
CA ASN A 62 -5.10 -5.82 -12.35
C ASN A 62 -6.06 -5.95 -11.15
N LYS A 63 -5.82 -5.24 -10.05
CA LYS A 63 -6.71 -5.27 -8.88
C LYS A 63 -8.01 -4.53 -9.19
N ALA A 64 -9.14 -5.14 -8.78
CA ALA A 64 -10.48 -4.56 -8.96
C ALA A 64 -10.61 -3.12 -8.41
N ALA A 65 -9.89 -2.78 -7.33
CA ALA A 65 -9.90 -1.43 -6.78
C ALA A 65 -9.26 -0.39 -7.73
N TYR A 66 -8.20 -0.77 -8.46
CA TYR A 66 -7.60 0.12 -9.46
C TYR A 66 -8.57 0.35 -10.63
N GLY A 67 -9.12 -0.73 -11.20
CA GLY A 67 -10.10 -0.61 -12.28
C GLY A 67 -11.34 0.22 -11.91
N ALA A 68 -11.88 0.04 -10.70
CA ALA A 68 -13.02 0.83 -10.25
C ALA A 68 -12.71 2.33 -10.13
N LEU A 69 -11.51 2.68 -9.66
CA LEU A 69 -11.08 4.08 -9.54
C LEU A 69 -10.75 4.68 -10.92
N ASN A 70 -10.19 3.89 -11.85
CA ASN A 70 -9.98 4.32 -13.23
C ASN A 70 -11.31 4.69 -13.89
N LYS A 71 -12.31 3.79 -13.82
CA LYS A 71 -13.66 4.07 -14.31
C LYS A 71 -14.24 5.35 -13.72
N ARG A 72 -14.13 5.50 -12.39
CA ARG A 72 -14.69 6.64 -11.68
C ARG A 72 -14.04 7.96 -12.08
N PHE A 73 -12.70 8.02 -12.13
CA PHE A 73 -11.96 9.29 -12.17
C PHE A 73 -11.33 9.63 -13.52
N VAL A 74 -11.11 8.63 -14.38
CA VAL A 74 -10.54 8.83 -15.73
C VAL A 74 -11.64 8.70 -16.78
N GLU A 75 -12.50 7.69 -16.66
CA GLU A 75 -13.62 7.47 -17.60
C GLU A 75 -14.88 8.25 -17.19
N ASN A 76 -14.85 9.02 -16.10
CA ASN A 76 -15.97 9.80 -15.56
C ASN A 76 -17.27 9.00 -15.34
N SER A 77 -17.16 7.70 -15.05
CA SER A 77 -18.31 6.84 -14.79
C SER A 77 -18.94 7.12 -13.42
N LYS A 78 -20.21 6.70 -13.25
CA LYS A 78 -20.84 6.70 -11.93
C LYS A 78 -20.31 5.52 -11.11
N TRP A 79 -20.46 5.57 -9.78
CA TRP A 79 -20.03 4.47 -8.90
C TRP A 79 -20.80 3.17 -9.17
N GLU A 80 -22.05 3.33 -9.59
CA GLU A 80 -22.99 2.32 -10.06
C GLU A 80 -22.43 1.50 -11.23
N ASP A 81 -21.53 2.07 -12.04
CA ASP A 81 -20.94 1.41 -13.21
C ASP A 81 -19.59 0.71 -12.90
N THR A 82 -19.20 0.69 -11.62
CA THR A 82 -17.92 0.14 -11.16
C THR A 82 -18.06 -1.24 -10.50
N GLN A 83 -16.93 -1.93 -10.34
CA GLN A 83 -16.88 -3.21 -9.61
C GLN A 83 -17.36 -3.09 -8.14
N TYR A 84 -17.36 -1.89 -7.55
CA TYR A 84 -17.90 -1.71 -6.20
C TYR A 84 -19.41 -1.89 -6.14
N PHE A 85 -20.16 -1.41 -7.14
CA PHE A 85 -21.60 -1.62 -7.20
C PHE A 85 -21.94 -3.09 -7.39
N LYS A 86 -21.23 -3.77 -8.31
CA LYS A 86 -21.38 -5.22 -8.50
C LYS A 86 -21.16 -5.99 -7.21
N HIS A 87 -20.07 -5.72 -6.49
CA HIS A 87 -19.82 -6.37 -5.20
C HIS A 87 -20.90 -6.06 -4.16
N PHE A 88 -21.41 -4.83 -4.11
CA PHE A 88 -22.52 -4.47 -3.24
C PHE A 88 -23.77 -5.30 -3.56
N GLN A 89 -24.14 -5.42 -4.83
CA GLN A 89 -25.29 -6.21 -5.27
C GLN A 89 -25.12 -7.70 -4.95
N ASP A 90 -23.92 -8.25 -5.18
CA ASP A 90 -23.61 -9.65 -4.88
C ASP A 90 -23.73 -9.94 -3.38
N ASP A 91 -23.19 -9.07 -2.52
CA ASP A 91 -23.29 -9.20 -1.07
C ASP A 91 -24.74 -9.06 -0.58
N LEU A 92 -25.48 -8.09 -1.13
CA LEU A 92 -26.88 -7.86 -0.79
C LEU A 92 -27.74 -9.08 -1.13
N LYS A 93 -27.55 -9.65 -2.32
CA LYS A 93 -28.25 -10.86 -2.77
C LYS A 93 -27.91 -12.07 -1.89
N LYS A 94 -26.65 -12.21 -1.49
CA LYS A 94 -26.18 -13.38 -0.73
C LYS A 94 -26.52 -13.31 0.75
N ASN A 95 -26.44 -12.13 1.36
CA ASN A 95 -26.47 -11.97 2.82
C ASN A 95 -27.61 -11.07 3.32
N GLY A 96 -28.43 -10.50 2.43
CA GLY A 96 -29.46 -9.49 2.77
C GLY A 96 -28.89 -8.11 3.13
N GLN A 97 -27.57 -7.97 3.16
CA GLN A 97 -26.84 -6.73 3.45
C GLN A 97 -25.43 -6.79 2.89
N SER A 98 -24.84 -5.64 2.62
CA SER A 98 -23.42 -5.51 2.28
C SER A 98 -22.60 -5.00 3.48
N ARG A 99 -21.34 -4.64 3.21
CA ARG A 99 -20.35 -4.23 4.20
C ARG A 99 -20.91 -3.26 5.24
N GLY A 100 -20.74 -3.59 6.51
CA GLY A 100 -21.12 -2.73 7.62
C GLY A 100 -22.63 -2.48 7.71
N GLY A 101 -23.43 -3.47 7.31
CA GLY A 101 -24.89 -3.51 7.47
C GLY A 101 -25.68 -2.67 6.48
N THR A 102 -25.06 -2.26 5.37
CA THR A 102 -25.72 -1.39 4.38
C THR A 102 -26.69 -2.20 3.54
N THR A 103 -27.94 -1.75 3.44
CA THR A 103 -29.00 -2.43 2.65
C THR A 103 -29.37 -1.70 1.37
N SER A 104 -28.91 -0.45 1.20
CA SER A 104 -29.02 0.31 -0.06
C SER A 104 -27.66 0.76 -0.56
N PHE A 105 -27.55 1.00 -1.88
CA PHE A 105 -26.29 1.44 -2.45
C PHE A 105 -25.92 2.86 -2.02
N ASP A 106 -26.89 3.74 -1.81
CA ASP A 106 -26.65 5.10 -1.32
C ASP A 106 -26.00 5.10 0.06
N GLN A 107 -26.47 4.23 0.97
CA GLN A 107 -25.84 4.05 2.29
C GLN A 107 -24.39 3.55 2.14
N PHE A 108 -24.17 2.57 1.26
CA PHE A 108 -22.83 2.04 0.99
C PHE A 108 -21.89 3.10 0.41
N LYS A 109 -22.37 3.86 -0.58
CA LYS A 109 -21.65 4.94 -1.25
C LYS A 109 -21.27 6.04 -0.27
N ALA A 110 -22.21 6.53 0.52
CA ALA A 110 -21.96 7.54 1.55
C ALA A 110 -20.92 7.08 2.58
N LYS A 111 -21.00 5.82 3.03
CA LYS A 111 -20.12 5.27 4.07
C LYS A 111 -18.72 4.90 3.56
N TYR A 112 -18.59 4.46 2.32
CA TYR A 112 -17.34 3.83 1.83
C TYR A 112 -16.74 4.41 0.57
N LEU A 113 -17.50 5.09 -0.29
CA LEU A 113 -17.03 5.54 -1.60
C LEU A 113 -16.80 7.05 -1.67
N ASN A 114 -17.69 7.88 -1.10
CA ASN A 114 -17.59 9.35 -1.19
C ASN A 114 -16.25 9.90 -0.70
N LYS A 115 -15.65 9.27 0.32
CA LYS A 115 -14.32 9.66 0.80
C LYS A 115 -13.21 9.52 -0.23
N TRP A 116 -13.39 8.70 -1.27
CA TRP A 116 -12.45 8.57 -2.36
C TRP A 116 -12.60 9.67 -3.39
N ASP A 117 -13.84 10.14 -3.65
CA ASP A 117 -14.06 11.36 -4.45
C ASP A 117 -13.36 12.56 -3.78
N ILE A 118 -13.60 12.75 -2.47
CA ILE A 118 -12.95 13.80 -1.68
C ILE A 118 -11.42 13.66 -1.71
N LEU A 119 -10.89 12.45 -1.54
CA LEU A 119 -9.45 12.21 -1.57
C LEU A 119 -8.85 12.53 -2.95
N TYR A 120 -9.53 12.14 -4.03
CA TYR A 120 -9.09 12.41 -5.39
C TYR A 120 -9.04 13.92 -5.65
N GLU A 121 -10.13 14.64 -5.36
CA GLU A 121 -10.21 16.10 -5.52
C GLU A 121 -9.15 16.82 -4.70
N ASN A 122 -8.93 16.41 -3.44
CA ASN A 122 -7.88 16.99 -2.61
C ASN A 122 -6.49 16.80 -3.21
N ILE A 123 -6.18 15.63 -3.77
CA ILE A 123 -4.87 15.38 -4.39
C ILE A 123 -4.73 16.16 -5.70
N VAL A 124 -5.79 16.31 -6.49
CA VAL A 124 -5.79 17.15 -7.70
C VAL A 124 -5.51 18.61 -7.34
N GLN A 125 -6.19 19.15 -6.32
CA GLN A 125 -6.11 20.57 -5.97
C GLN A 125 -4.85 20.94 -5.19
N GLN A 126 -4.37 20.04 -4.31
CA GLN A 126 -3.33 20.37 -3.33
C GLN A 126 -2.07 19.51 -3.46
N GLY A 127 -2.04 18.60 -4.44
CA GLY A 127 -1.00 17.58 -4.55
C GLY A 127 -1.15 16.46 -3.51
N TYR A 128 -0.30 15.44 -3.65
CA TYR A 128 -0.27 14.32 -2.71
C TYR A 128 0.44 14.74 -1.42
N LYS A 129 -0.24 14.62 -0.28
CA LYS A 129 0.32 14.86 1.06
C LYS A 129 0.45 13.57 1.86
N SER A 130 1.56 13.40 2.57
CA SER A 130 1.77 12.33 3.54
C SER A 130 0.79 12.43 4.71
N GLN A 131 0.59 11.33 5.44
CA GLN A 131 -0.20 11.35 6.67
C GLN A 131 0.43 12.26 7.76
N VAL A 132 1.75 12.44 7.74
CA VAL A 132 2.46 13.35 8.65
C VAL A 132 2.09 14.80 8.34
N GLU A 133 2.13 15.20 7.08
CA GLU A 133 1.74 16.54 6.63
C GLU A 133 0.26 16.86 6.91
N LEU A 134 -0.60 15.85 6.81
CA LEU A 134 -2.04 15.98 7.06
C LEU A 134 -2.39 16.04 8.56
N LYS A 135 -1.43 15.86 9.47
CA LYS A 135 -1.65 15.80 10.92
C LYS A 135 -2.74 14.79 11.34
N SER A 136 -3.06 13.82 10.47
CA SER A 136 -4.09 12.79 10.69
C SER A 136 -3.62 11.67 11.63
N GLY A 137 -2.38 11.76 12.12
CA GLY A 137 -1.90 11.08 13.32
C GLY A 137 -1.52 9.61 13.16
N SER A 138 -1.79 8.95 12.04
CA SER A 138 -1.42 7.53 11.88
C SER A 138 -0.78 7.18 10.53
N TYR A 139 0.47 6.72 10.62
CA TYR A 139 1.21 6.05 9.55
C TYR A 139 0.53 4.78 9.01
N ASP A 140 -0.50 4.26 9.69
CA ASP A 140 -1.28 3.10 9.21
C ASP A 140 -2.12 3.43 7.97
N TYR A 141 -2.29 4.71 7.65
CA TYR A 141 -3.02 5.17 6.48
C TYR A 141 -2.10 5.49 5.28
N GLU A 142 -0.78 5.41 5.44
CA GLU A 142 0.14 5.58 4.31
C GLU A 142 0.17 4.34 3.40
N VAL A 143 0.68 4.48 2.18
CA VAL A 143 0.93 3.34 1.30
C VAL A 143 2.01 2.47 1.93
N GLU A 144 1.70 1.18 2.09
CA GLU A 144 2.61 0.20 2.69
C GLU A 144 3.17 -0.72 1.62
N VAL A 145 4.48 -0.90 1.63
CA VAL A 145 5.21 -1.80 0.73
C VAL A 145 6.05 -2.79 1.55
N VAL A 146 6.56 -3.81 0.86
CA VAL A 146 7.64 -4.68 1.34
C VAL A 146 8.74 -4.72 0.29
N VAL A 147 9.96 -5.00 0.70
CA VAL A 147 11.14 -5.03 -0.19
C VAL A 147 11.58 -6.47 -0.40
N SER A 148 11.44 -6.95 -1.64
CA SER A 148 11.81 -8.32 -2.04
C SER A 148 13.30 -8.62 -1.88
N ARG A 149 13.70 -9.87 -2.12
CA ARG A 149 15.11 -10.29 -2.08
C ARG A 149 16.00 -9.55 -3.10
N GLU A 150 15.40 -9.08 -4.20
CA GLU A 150 16.07 -8.34 -5.29
C GLU A 150 15.79 -6.82 -5.24
N GLY A 151 15.26 -6.30 -4.12
CA GLY A 151 15.01 -4.88 -3.96
C GLY A 151 13.73 -4.33 -4.62
N GLU A 152 12.92 -5.18 -5.28
CA GLU A 152 11.60 -4.77 -5.81
C GLU A 152 10.66 -4.32 -4.68
N LEU A 153 9.95 -3.19 -4.90
CA LEU A 153 8.89 -2.70 -4.02
C LEU A 153 7.55 -3.38 -4.33
N LEU A 154 7.11 -4.24 -3.42
CA LEU A 154 5.83 -4.95 -3.55
C LEU A 154 4.76 -4.31 -2.67
N PHE A 155 3.65 -3.92 -3.28
CA PHE A 155 2.51 -3.33 -2.59
C PHE A 155 1.89 -4.28 -1.56
N VAL A 156 1.52 -3.74 -0.38
CA VAL A 156 0.78 -4.45 0.68
C VAL A 156 -0.53 -3.74 1.06
N SER A 157 -0.52 -2.44 1.35
CA SER A 157 -1.69 -1.70 1.84
C SER A 157 -1.73 -0.27 1.32
N GLY A 158 -2.90 0.38 1.39
CA GLY A 158 -3.12 1.72 0.86
C GLY A 158 -3.55 1.77 -0.61
N LYS A 159 -4.27 0.73 -1.08
CA LYS A 159 -4.62 0.56 -2.51
C LYS A 159 -5.27 1.79 -3.13
N HIS A 160 -6.19 2.46 -2.42
CA HIS A 160 -6.88 3.64 -2.92
C HIS A 160 -5.93 4.82 -3.16
N ARG A 161 -5.03 5.10 -2.20
CA ARG A 161 -4.02 6.17 -2.33
C ARG A 161 -3.03 5.87 -3.47
N LEU A 162 -2.53 4.64 -3.56
CA LEU A 162 -1.63 4.24 -4.65
C LEU A 162 -2.32 4.30 -6.02
N SER A 163 -3.57 3.84 -6.13
CA SER A 163 -4.33 3.93 -7.38
C SER A 163 -4.51 5.39 -7.80
N ILE A 164 -4.98 6.27 -6.90
CA ILE A 164 -5.15 7.69 -7.22
C ILE A 164 -3.82 8.33 -7.62
N ALA A 165 -2.73 8.05 -6.90
CA ALA A 165 -1.41 8.55 -7.25
C ALA A 165 -0.96 8.10 -8.65
N LYS A 166 -1.23 6.85 -9.04
CA LYS A 166 -0.95 6.34 -10.39
C LYS A 166 -1.82 7.03 -11.45
N LEU A 167 -3.13 7.15 -11.22
CA LEU A 167 -4.06 7.78 -12.17
C LEU A 167 -3.72 9.26 -12.42
N LEU A 168 -3.26 9.96 -11.39
CA LEU A 168 -2.84 11.36 -11.46
C LEU A 168 -1.38 11.56 -11.88
N ASN A 169 -0.65 10.49 -12.24
CA ASN A 169 0.77 10.55 -12.61
C ASN A 169 1.65 11.27 -11.58
N ILE A 170 1.36 11.07 -10.28
CA ILE A 170 2.17 11.62 -9.20
C ILE A 170 3.59 11.02 -9.30
N LYS A 171 4.61 11.88 -9.33
CA LYS A 171 5.99 11.45 -9.50
C LYS A 171 6.45 10.56 -8.35
N ASN A 172 6.30 11.04 -7.12
CA ASN A 172 6.76 10.36 -5.91
C ASN A 172 5.68 10.36 -4.83
N ILE A 173 5.61 9.27 -4.06
CA ILE A 173 4.75 9.17 -2.89
C ILE A 173 5.54 8.72 -1.65
N PRO A 174 5.16 9.18 -0.46
CA PRO A 174 5.63 8.59 0.79
C PRO A 174 5.09 7.16 0.92
N VAL A 175 5.98 6.23 1.28
CA VAL A 175 5.63 4.86 1.63
C VAL A 175 6.26 4.48 2.96
N VAL A 176 5.66 3.48 3.62
CA VAL A 176 6.28 2.81 4.75
C VAL A 176 6.61 1.36 4.39
N VAL A 177 7.83 0.93 4.70
CA VAL A 177 8.29 -0.42 4.44
C VAL A 177 7.96 -1.32 5.63
N ASN A 178 6.98 -2.23 5.45
CA ASN A 178 6.54 -3.14 6.51
C ASN A 178 7.53 -4.26 6.77
N VAL A 179 8.11 -4.82 5.70
CA VAL A 179 9.00 -5.98 5.74
C VAL A 179 10.12 -5.78 4.72
N TRP A 180 11.33 -6.12 5.13
CA TRP A 180 12.51 -6.20 4.29
C TRP A 180 12.93 -7.66 4.15
N HIS A 181 13.28 -8.07 2.94
CA HIS A 181 13.83 -9.41 2.74
C HIS A 181 15.24 -9.48 3.31
N GLU A 182 15.53 -10.55 4.06
CA GLU A 182 16.82 -10.76 4.73
C GLU A 182 17.99 -10.71 3.75
N LYS A 183 17.90 -11.40 2.60
CA LYS A 183 18.92 -11.37 1.54
C LYS A 183 19.25 -9.96 1.07
N TYR A 184 18.24 -9.11 0.84
CA TYR A 184 18.44 -7.72 0.43
C TYR A 184 19.17 -6.92 1.53
N ILE A 185 18.71 -7.03 2.77
CA ILE A 185 19.32 -6.30 3.90
C ILE A 185 20.77 -6.71 4.14
N ARG A 186 21.09 -8.01 4.03
CA ARG A 186 22.48 -8.49 4.15
C ARG A 186 23.37 -7.87 3.07
N TRP A 187 22.88 -7.82 1.83
CA TRP A 187 23.59 -7.19 0.72
C TRP A 187 23.79 -5.69 0.95
N VAL A 188 22.77 -4.96 1.42
CA VAL A 188 22.89 -3.52 1.75
C VAL A 188 23.93 -3.28 2.85
N LYS A 189 23.90 -4.07 3.93
CA LYS A 189 24.87 -3.94 5.04
C LYS A 189 26.31 -4.15 4.57
N GLN A 190 26.54 -5.13 3.69
CA GLN A 190 27.85 -5.40 3.11
C GLN A 190 28.31 -4.28 2.17
N SER A 191 27.41 -3.80 1.30
CA SER A 191 27.72 -2.80 0.29
C SER A 191 28.00 -1.42 0.88
N LEU A 192 27.21 -1.00 1.88
CA LEU A 192 27.35 0.33 2.47
C LEU A 192 28.35 0.41 3.64
N LYS A 193 28.83 -0.74 4.17
CA LYS A 193 29.70 -0.81 5.36
C LYS A 193 29.18 0.01 6.56
N LEU A 194 27.86 0.06 6.73
CA LEU A 194 27.21 0.87 7.78
C LEU A 194 26.86 0.04 9.02
N GLY A 195 27.07 0.63 10.19
CA GLY A 195 26.65 0.03 11.48
C GLY A 195 25.17 0.20 11.79
N LYS A 196 24.51 1.25 11.28
CA LYS A 196 23.07 1.53 11.48
C LYS A 196 22.35 1.57 10.13
N LEU A 197 21.19 0.94 10.07
CA LEU A 197 20.36 0.87 8.86
C LEU A 197 18.93 1.30 9.19
N THR A 198 18.47 2.38 8.54
CA THR A 198 17.09 2.88 8.61
C THR A 198 16.42 2.74 7.24
N PRO A 199 15.07 2.86 7.14
CA PRO A 199 14.39 2.88 5.84
C PRO A 199 14.98 3.88 4.85
N ALA A 200 15.28 5.12 5.29
CA ALA A 200 15.85 6.14 4.42
C ALA A 200 17.21 5.76 3.83
N ILE A 201 18.01 4.96 4.53
CA ILE A 201 19.30 4.47 4.03
C ILE A 201 19.09 3.23 3.14
N ALA A 202 18.30 2.26 3.61
CA ALA A 202 18.14 0.97 2.94
C ALA A 202 17.39 1.06 1.61
N ILE A 203 16.63 2.14 1.38
CA ILE A 203 15.90 2.36 0.12
C ILE A 203 16.79 2.96 -0.98
N ILE A 204 17.93 3.59 -0.64
CA ILE A 204 18.76 4.34 -1.59
C ILE A 204 19.18 3.50 -2.80
N PRO A 205 19.71 2.27 -2.65
CA PRO A 205 20.14 1.49 -3.80
C PRO A 205 18.98 1.17 -4.75
N ILE A 206 17.78 0.92 -4.21
CA ILE A 206 16.56 0.70 -5.00
C ILE A 206 16.21 1.94 -5.81
N ILE A 207 16.21 3.12 -5.18
CA ILE A 207 15.87 4.38 -5.85
C ILE A 207 16.89 4.72 -6.95
N ARG A 208 18.17 4.39 -6.74
CA ARG A 208 19.25 4.62 -7.71
C ARG A 208 19.33 3.58 -8.82
N GLY A 209 18.58 2.47 -8.72
CA GLY A 209 18.71 1.35 -9.64
C GLY A 209 20.00 0.53 -9.44
N GLU A 210 20.68 0.72 -8.31
CA GLU A 210 21.83 -0.06 -7.87
C GLU A 210 21.30 -1.36 -7.22
N LEU A 211 20.66 -2.21 -8.02
CA LEU A 211 20.06 -3.46 -7.55
C LEU A 211 21.06 -4.63 -7.64
N LYS A 212 20.75 -5.67 -6.87
CA LYS A 212 21.49 -6.92 -6.85
C LYS A 212 21.28 -7.71 -8.14
#